data_AF-A0A6A6RFM2-F1
#
_entry.id   AF-A0A6A6RFM2-F1
#
_cell.length_a   1.000
_cell.length_b   1.000
_cell.length_c   1.000
_cell.angle_alpha   90.00
_cell.angle_beta   90.00
_cell.angle_gamma   90.00
#
_symmetry.space_group_name_H-M   'P 1'
#
loop_
_entity.id
_entity.type
_entity.pdbx_description
1 polymer ?
#
loop_
_entity_poly.entity_id
_entity_poly.type
_entity_poly.pdbx_seq_one_letter_code
_entity_poly.pdbx_strand_id
1 'polypeptide(L)'
;HSHAHEEELPGTVNLKALEGDDTVYGQALYPVPAEDPNDPLQWSNAKKSLILLVCALYSFLGNCALLGPSVYIGLYSKEFGITPTKASDLVSYPNLAFGFG
;
A
#
# COMPACT_ATOMS: atom_id res chain seq x y z
N HIS A 1 -25.09 20.21 3.46
CA HIS A 1 -25.75 19.28 2.53
C HIS A 1 -24.80 19.08 1.35
N SER A 2 -24.52 17.84 0.95
CA SER A 2 -23.57 17.52 -0.13
C SER A 2 -24.13 17.96 -1.48
N HIS A 3 -23.36 18.69 -2.28
CA HIS A 3 -23.73 19.15 -3.62
C HIS A 3 -23.10 18.29 -4.74
N ALA A 4 -22.38 17.21 -4.39
CA ALA A 4 -21.84 16.26 -5.35
C ALA A 4 -22.96 15.38 -5.92
N HIS A 5 -23.42 15.71 -7.12
CA HIS A 5 -24.33 14.89 -7.90
C HIS A 5 -23.60 14.35 -9.13
N GLU A 6 -23.86 13.09 -9.49
CA GLU A 6 -23.52 12.59 -10.81
C GLU A 6 -24.33 13.39 -11.85
N GLU A 7 -23.65 13.98 -12.82
CA GLU A 7 -24.30 14.62 -13.99
C GLU A 7 -24.58 13.57 -15.08
N GLU A 8 -24.88 14.00 -16.31
CA GLU A 8 -25.33 13.17 -17.45
C GLU A 8 -24.45 11.95 -17.79
N LEU A 9 -23.20 11.91 -17.32
CA LEU A 9 -22.28 10.80 -17.53
C LEU A 9 -22.18 9.94 -16.25
N PRO A 10 -22.76 8.73 -16.24
CA PRO A 10 -22.73 7.87 -15.06
C PRO A 10 -21.29 7.55 -14.65
N GLY A 11 -20.99 7.66 -13.36
CA GLY A 11 -19.67 7.43 -12.79
C GLY A 11 -18.70 8.61 -12.86
N THR A 12 -19.11 9.80 -13.33
CA THR A 12 -18.29 11.01 -13.28
C THR A 12 -18.93 12.06 -12.37
N VAL A 13 -18.23 12.42 -11.29
CA VAL A 13 -18.65 13.50 -10.40
C VAL A 13 -18.15 14.83 -10.97
N ASN A 14 -19.03 15.83 -11.10
CA ASN A 14 -18.63 17.16 -11.55
C ASN A 14 -17.86 17.86 -10.43
N LEU A 15 -16.59 18.20 -10.70
CA LEU A 15 -15.65 18.78 -9.74
C LEU A 15 -15.58 20.31 -9.82
N LYS A 16 -16.48 20.95 -10.56
CA LYS A 16 -16.53 22.41 -10.67
C LYS A 16 -16.90 23.02 -9.32
N ALA A 17 -16.02 23.89 -8.84
CA ALA A 17 -16.27 24.71 -7.67
C ALA A 17 -17.46 25.65 -7.91
N LEU A 18 -18.45 25.62 -7.01
CA LEU A 18 -19.51 26.61 -6.93
C LEU A 18 -19.17 27.65 -5.86
N GLU A 19 -19.73 28.85 -5.99
CA GLU A 19 -19.46 29.96 -5.08
C GLU A 19 -19.96 29.62 -3.66
N GLY A 20 -19.01 29.46 -2.72
CA GLY A 20 -19.27 29.02 -1.35
C GLY A 20 -18.70 27.64 -0.97
N ASP A 21 -18.07 26.94 -1.91
CA ASP A 21 -17.40 25.64 -1.66
C ASP A 21 -15.92 25.83 -1.26
N ASP A 22 -15.40 24.95 -0.42
CA ASP A 22 -13.99 24.97 -0.04
C ASP A 22 -13.14 24.45 -1.21
N THR A 23 -12.53 25.39 -1.94
CA THR A 23 -11.74 25.10 -3.14
C THR A 23 -10.25 24.99 -2.83
N VAL A 24 -9.58 24.03 -3.47
CA VAL A 24 -8.12 24.05 -3.63
C VAL A 24 -7.83 23.81 -5.11
N TYR A 25 -7.03 24.70 -5.71
CA TYR A 25 -6.74 24.73 -7.16
C TYR A 25 -7.97 24.89 -8.08
N GLY A 26 -9.05 25.54 -7.62
CA GLY A 26 -10.25 25.79 -8.45
C GLY A 26 -11.14 24.57 -8.65
N GLN A 27 -10.89 23.50 -7.90
CA GLN A 27 -11.65 22.26 -7.92
C GLN A 27 -12.34 22.07 -6.57
N ALA A 28 -13.59 21.61 -6.59
CA ALA A 28 -14.28 21.17 -5.40
C ALA A 28 -13.61 19.90 -4.86
N LEU A 29 -13.15 19.94 -3.60
CA LEU A 29 -12.47 18.83 -2.94
C LEU A 29 -13.51 17.82 -2.42
N TYR A 30 -13.63 16.69 -3.11
CA TYR A 30 -14.49 15.59 -2.68
C TYR A 30 -13.65 14.34 -2.37
N PRO A 31 -13.87 13.69 -1.20
CA PRO A 31 -14.78 14.08 -0.12
C PRO A 31 -14.28 15.32 0.63
N VAL A 32 -15.23 16.19 1.01
CA VAL A 32 -14.96 17.34 1.88
C VAL A 32 -14.36 16.80 3.18
N PRO A 33 -13.22 17.32 3.65
CA PRO A 33 -12.66 16.93 4.94
C PRO A 33 -13.73 17.09 6.02
N ALA A 34 -14.08 16.01 6.73
CA ALA A 34 -15.05 16.08 7.81
C ALA A 34 -14.49 16.93 8.96
N GLU A 35 -15.36 17.58 9.75
CA GLU A 35 -14.95 18.26 10.98
C GLU A 35 -14.49 17.28 12.09
N ASP A 36 -14.46 15.97 11.81
CA ASP A 36 -13.94 14.98 12.75
C ASP A 36 -12.40 15.09 12.84
N PRO A 37 -11.82 15.39 14.01
CA PRO A 37 -10.37 15.41 14.20
C PRO A 37 -9.70 14.05 13.96
N ASN A 38 -10.46 12.96 13.90
CA ASN A 38 -9.98 11.62 13.54
C ASN A 38 -10.04 11.33 12.02
N ASP A 39 -10.48 12.29 11.19
CA ASP A 39 -10.50 12.13 9.74
C ASP A 39 -9.07 12.00 9.19
N PRO A 40 -8.72 10.88 8.49
CA PRO A 40 -7.42 10.72 7.84
C PRO A 40 -7.05 11.88 6.89
N LEU A 41 -8.04 12.56 6.30
CA LEU A 41 -7.82 13.72 5.44
C LEU A 41 -7.27 14.92 6.21
N GLN A 42 -7.64 15.09 7.49
CA GLN A 42 -7.19 16.20 8.36
C GLN A 42 -5.80 15.96 8.99
N TRP A 43 -5.23 14.76 8.87
CA TRP A 43 -3.94 14.46 9.50
C TRP A 43 -2.79 15.24 8.87
N SER A 44 -1.85 15.67 9.73
CA SER A 44 -0.58 16.30 9.30
C SER A 44 0.17 15.39 8.33
N ASN A 45 0.83 15.97 7.33
CA ASN A 45 1.60 15.22 6.33
C ASN A 45 2.61 14.25 6.95
N ALA A 46 3.22 14.59 8.09
CA ALA A 46 4.14 13.70 8.81
C ALA A 46 3.50 12.36 9.20
N LYS A 47 2.26 12.38 9.72
CA LYS A 47 1.52 11.15 10.09
C LYS A 47 1.23 10.30 8.85
N LYS A 48 0.80 10.94 7.76
CA LYS A 48 0.52 10.28 6.47
C LYS A 48 1.79 9.64 5.90
N SER A 49 2.90 10.37 5.87
CA SER A 49 4.19 9.87 5.42
C SER A 49 4.75 8.75 6.29
N LEU A 50 4.53 8.79 7.61
CA LEU A 50 4.98 7.74 8.52
C LEU A 50 4.24 6.42 8.28
N ILE A 51 2.92 6.47 8.04
CA ILE A 51 2.14 5.28 7.67
C ILE A 51 2.64 4.69 6.35
N LEU A 52 2.86 5.55 5.35
CA LEU A 52 3.42 5.14 4.06
C LEU A 52 4.81 4.51 4.23
N LEU A 53 5.67 5.09 5.07
CA LEU A 53 7.00 4.58 5.37
C LEU A 53 6.95 3.21 6.05
N VAL A 54 6.08 3.03 7.05
CA VAL A 54 5.91 1.74 7.72
C VAL A 54 5.41 0.68 6.75
N CYS A 55 4.44 1.02 5.91
CA CYS A 55 3.91 0.12 4.89
C CYS A 55 5.02 -0.24 3.87
N ALA A 56 5.78 0.74 3.40
CA ALA A 56 6.89 0.53 2.48
C ALA A 56 8.02 -0.32 3.09
N LEU A 57 8.38 -0.09 4.36
CA LEU A 57 9.37 -0.88 5.08
C LEU A 57 8.90 -2.31 5.29
N TYR A 58 7.63 -2.50 5.64
CA TYR A 58 7.04 -3.83 5.77
C TYR A 58 7.09 -4.59 4.44
N SER A 59 6.66 -3.96 3.34
CA SER A 59 6.74 -4.54 2.00
C SER A 59 8.19 -4.85 1.60
N PHE A 60 9.12 -3.94 1.85
CA PHE A 60 10.54 -4.14 1.54
C PHE A 60 11.11 -5.33 2.33
N LEU A 61 10.92 -5.35 3.65
CA LEU A 61 11.46 -6.39 4.51
C LEU A 61 10.85 -7.76 4.21
N GLY A 62 9.55 -7.81 3.90
CA GLY A 62 8.86 -9.03 3.46
C GLY A 62 9.46 -9.59 2.17
N ASN A 63 9.66 -8.74 1.16
CA ASN A 63 10.28 -9.16 -0.12
C ASN A 63 11.75 -9.59 0.07
N CYS A 64 12.52 -8.88 0.89
CA CYS A 64 13.90 -9.25 1.19
C CYS A 64 14.01 -10.58 1.94
N ALA A 65 13.12 -10.86 2.90
CA ALA A 65 13.11 -12.12 3.64
C ALA A 65 12.71 -13.30 2.74
N LEU A 66 11.82 -13.08 1.77
CA LEU A 66 11.40 -14.10 0.81
C LEU A 66 12.50 -14.46 -0.20
N LEU A 67 13.14 -13.44 -0.78
CA LEU A 67 14.10 -13.61 -1.88
C LEU A 67 15.53 -13.81 -1.39
N GLY A 68 15.88 -13.29 -0.21
CA GLY A 68 17.23 -13.30 0.35
C GLY A 68 17.86 -14.70 0.47
N PRO A 69 17.15 -15.73 0.96
CA PRO A 69 17.73 -17.06 1.07
C PRO A 69 17.90 -17.77 -0.28
N SER A 70 17.18 -17.32 -1.34
CA SER A 70 17.19 -17.98 -2.65
C SER A 70 18.58 -17.98 -3.32
N VAL A 71 19.36 -16.91 -3.13
CA VAL A 71 20.72 -16.80 -3.71
C VAL A 71 21.74 -17.70 -3.01
N TYR A 72 21.45 -18.16 -1.79
CA TYR A 72 22.37 -18.97 -0.98
C TYR A 72 22.09 -20.48 -1.06
N ILE A 73 21.07 -20.91 -1.81
CA ILE A 73 20.68 -22.33 -1.93
C ILE A 73 21.88 -23.22 -2.35
N GLY A 74 22.71 -22.74 -3.29
CA GLY A 74 23.89 -23.47 -3.74
C GLY A 74 25.01 -23.57 -2.69
N LEU A 75 25.15 -22.57 -1.82
CA LEU A 75 26.10 -22.59 -0.71
C LEU A 75 25.61 -23.54 0.39
N TYR A 76 24.33 -23.48 0.76
CA TYR A 76 23.72 -24.39 1.73
C TYR A 76 23.75 -25.85 1.28
N SER A 77 23.54 -26.11 -0.02
CA SER A 77 23.69 -27.45 -0.58
C SER A 77 25.10 -28.01 -0.40
N LYS A 78 26.14 -27.18 -0.54
CA LYS A 78 27.53 -27.57 -0.32
C LYS A 78 27.87 -27.73 1.16
N GLU A 79 27.43 -26.80 2.00
CA GLU A 79 27.71 -26.78 3.44
C GLU A 79 27.10 -28.01 4.16
N PHE A 80 25.85 -28.35 3.83
CA PHE A 80 25.10 -29.43 4.48
C PHE A 80 25.09 -30.75 3.70
N GLY A 81 25.74 -30.80 2.53
CA GLY A 81 25.79 -32.00 1.68
C GLY A 81 24.42 -32.46 1.17
N ILE A 82 23.43 -31.56 1.11
CA ILE A 82 22.06 -31.84 0.66
C ILE A 82 21.88 -31.48 -0.81
N THR A 83 20.90 -32.09 -1.48
CA THR A 83 20.57 -31.71 -2.87
C THR A 83 20.04 -30.28 -2.94
N PRO A 84 20.32 -29.53 -4.03
CA PRO A 84 19.80 -28.17 -4.20
C PRO A 84 18.28 -28.10 -4.10
N THR A 85 17.58 -29.14 -4.57
CA THR A 85 16.12 -29.25 -4.48
C THR A 85 15.62 -29.24 -3.04
N LYS A 86 16.32 -29.93 -2.13
CA LYS A 86 15.95 -29.96 -0.71
C LYS A 86 16.34 -28.69 0.03
N ALA A 87 17.37 -27.99 -0.43
CA ALA A 87 17.70 -26.65 0.07
C ALA A 87 16.67 -25.59 -0.41
N SER A 88 16.13 -25.74 -1.62
CA SER A 88 15.07 -24.85 -2.16
C SER A 88 13.77 -24.89 -1.36
N ASP A 89 13.48 -25.99 -0.68
CA ASP A 89 12.31 -26.11 0.20
C ASP A 89 12.29 -25.04 1.31
N LEU A 90 13.45 -24.57 1.79
CA LEU A 90 13.54 -23.47 2.77
C LEU A 90 12.95 -22.15 2.26
N VAL A 91 12.81 -21.97 0.94
CA VAL A 91 12.23 -20.78 0.32
C VAL A 91 10.80 -21.05 -0.17
N SER A 92 10.56 -22.24 -0.72
CA SER A 92 9.25 -22.62 -1.26
C SER A 92 8.14 -22.62 -0.21
N TYR A 93 8.39 -23.15 1.01
CA TYR A 93 7.36 -23.19 2.05
C TYR A 93 6.98 -21.80 2.59
N PRO A 94 7.94 -20.90 2.92
CA PRO A 94 7.62 -19.51 3.27
C PRO A 94 6.90 -18.76 2.17
N ASN A 95 7.31 -18.89 0.90
CA ASN A 95 6.61 -18.26 -0.22
C ASN A 95 5.15 -18.72 -0.31
N LEU A 96 4.92 -20.02 -0.13
CA LEU A 96 3.58 -20.59 -0.19
C LEU A 96 2.72 -20.08 0.97
N ALA A 97 3.24 -20.06 2.20
CA ALA A 97 2.54 -19.50 3.35
C ALA A 97 2.26 -17.99 3.19
N PHE A 98 3.20 -17.24 2.61
CA PHE A 98 3.03 -15.82 2.33
C PHE A 98 1.95 -15.55 1.26
N GLY A 99 1.80 -16.43 0.28
CA GLY A 99 0.74 -16.33 -0.74
C GLY A 99 -0.67 -16.73 -0.26
N PHE A 100 -0.78 -17.45 0.86
CA PHE A 100 -2.06 -17.79 1.48
C PHE A 100 -2.54 -16.77 2.52
N GLY A 101 -1.64 -15.89 2.98
CA GLY A 101 -1.92 -14.87 4.01
C GLY A 101 -2.59 -13.61 3.50
#